data_AF-A0A368H0Q6-F1
#
_entry.id   AF-A0A368H0Q6-F1
#
_cell.length_a   1.000
_cell.length_b   1.000
_cell.length_c   1.000
_cell.angle_alpha   90.00
_cell.angle_beta   90.00
_cell.angle_gamma   90.00
#
_symmetry.space_group_name_H-M   'P 1'
#
loop_
_entity.id
_entity.type
_entity.pdbx_description
1 polymer ?
#
loop_
_entity_poly.entity_id
_entity_poly.type
_entity_poly.pdbx_seq_one_letter_code
_entity_poly.pdbx_strand_id
1 'polypeptide(L)'
;MTINFVAECVIGLLLETFLVYAQSSGGKICEFDDDIVVNSTTISLFPTGAEDYCYRVVASIRIDETSDVTHEQLHDAFGRLENLEGTLEVVNTVFTNISFFSSLFFIFRVHDGGFGYDLIIMNNSKLETMAGGALLTTSAVYIRIENNPLLDPNCTHVLERYDYNRRIRGNRFNCGCELDGIPLTNTTINDIEDNCAAILGALYIFGPYTPAAEILMRKFGNARVAYGEIAVVDTDFENLGFLRNIERVNIPYSRTGESDLSTS
;
A
#
# COMPACT_ATOMS: atom_id res chain seq x y z
N MET A 1 -53.51 16.98 36.50
CA MET A 1 -52.62 17.17 35.33
C MET A 1 -51.30 17.64 35.90
N THR A 2 -50.43 16.68 36.16
CA THR A 2 -49.20 16.81 36.94
C THR A 2 -48.09 16.34 36.01
N ILE A 3 -47.16 17.23 35.69
CA ILE A 3 -45.93 16.91 34.96
C ILE A 3 -44.82 16.81 35.99
N ASN A 4 -44.16 15.65 35.99
CA ASN A 4 -43.00 15.29 36.80
C ASN A 4 -41.75 15.18 35.91
N PHE A 5 -40.59 15.12 36.59
CA PHE A 5 -39.19 14.93 36.16
C PHE A 5 -38.38 16.24 36.04
N VAL A 6 -37.71 16.70 37.11
CA VAL A 6 -36.45 16.20 37.74
C VAL A 6 -35.33 16.13 36.68
N ALA A 7 -34.60 17.21 36.43
CA ALA A 7 -33.42 17.73 37.15
C ALA A 7 -32.16 16.87 36.96
N GLU A 8 -31.10 17.56 36.47
CA GLU A 8 -29.67 17.19 36.45
C GLU A 8 -29.16 16.32 35.28
N CYS A 9 -28.69 16.98 34.22
CA CYS A 9 -27.63 16.46 33.35
C CYS A 9 -26.82 17.62 32.76
N VAL A 10 -26.05 18.30 33.61
CA VAL A 10 -25.00 19.24 33.20
C VAL A 10 -23.83 19.02 34.15
N ILE A 11 -22.96 18.08 33.81
CA ILE A 11 -21.52 18.00 34.11
C ILE A 11 -21.06 16.68 33.47
N GLY A 12 -20.24 16.78 32.42
CA GLY A 12 -19.82 15.64 31.60
C GLY A 12 -19.59 15.97 30.12
N LEU A 13 -19.50 17.24 29.73
CA LEU A 13 -18.79 17.61 28.50
C LEU A 13 -17.31 17.75 28.85
N LEU A 14 -16.44 17.09 28.07
CA LEU A 14 -14.96 17.05 28.14
C LEU A 14 -14.37 15.84 28.89
N LEU A 15 -14.60 14.61 28.40
CA LEU A 15 -13.63 13.49 28.41
C LEU A 15 -14.18 12.20 27.77
N GLU A 16 -14.69 12.25 26.53
CA GLU A 16 -14.91 11.04 25.70
C GLU A 16 -14.65 11.31 24.21
N THR A 17 -13.57 12.02 23.90
CA THR A 17 -12.96 11.93 22.57
C THR A 17 -12.03 10.72 22.56
N PHE A 18 -12.30 9.78 21.65
CA PHE A 18 -11.58 8.52 21.38
C PHE A 18 -12.02 7.29 22.19
N LEU A 19 -13.22 6.79 21.91
CA LEU A 19 -13.54 5.37 21.73
C LEU A 19 -14.94 5.32 21.10
N VAL A 20 -15.22 4.31 20.28
CA VAL A 20 -16.43 4.16 19.44
C VAL A 20 -16.32 4.84 18.06
N TYR A 21 -15.40 4.33 17.23
CA TYR A 21 -15.74 4.15 15.82
C TYR A 21 -16.95 3.22 15.79
N ALA A 22 -17.99 3.66 15.10
CA ALA A 22 -19.29 3.00 15.03
C ALA A 22 -19.14 1.48 14.85
N GLN A 23 -19.62 0.70 15.82
CA GLN A 23 -20.05 -0.67 15.55
C GLN A 23 -21.14 -0.54 14.48
N SER A 24 -20.81 -0.82 13.21
CA SER A 24 -21.84 -1.02 12.21
C SER A 24 -22.70 -2.17 12.73
N SER A 25 -24.00 -1.91 12.87
CA SER A 25 -24.94 -2.82 13.50
C SER A 25 -25.11 -4.07 12.63
N GLY A 26 -24.21 -5.06 12.79
CA GLY A 26 -24.25 -6.36 12.12
C GLY A 26 -22.88 -7.02 11.86
N GLY A 27 -21.80 -6.24 11.73
CA GLY A 27 -20.47 -6.80 11.47
C GLY A 27 -19.80 -7.38 12.72
N LYS A 28 -19.06 -8.49 12.58
CA LYS A 28 -18.19 -9.03 13.64
C LYS A 28 -16.71 -8.98 13.31
N ILE A 29 -15.89 -9.10 14.34
CA ILE A 29 -14.45 -9.33 14.23
C ILE A 29 -14.24 -10.83 14.06
N CYS A 30 -13.47 -11.22 13.05
CA CYS A 30 -13.11 -12.60 12.77
C CYS A 30 -11.62 -12.78 13.07
N GLU A 31 -11.31 -13.51 14.13
CA GLU A 31 -9.95 -13.76 14.57
C GLU A 31 -9.58 -15.22 14.28
N PHE A 32 -8.41 -15.43 13.68
CA PHE A 32 -7.89 -16.75 13.39
C PHE A 32 -6.46 -16.86 13.93
N ASP A 33 -6.14 -18.00 14.53
CA ASP A 33 -4.82 -18.24 15.13
C ASP A 33 -3.72 -18.43 14.06
N ASP A 34 -4.11 -18.82 12.85
CA ASP A 34 -3.20 -19.14 11.74
C ASP A 34 -3.50 -18.27 10.50
N ASP A 35 -2.48 -18.11 9.64
CA ASP A 35 -2.64 -17.49 8.33
C ASP A 35 -3.61 -18.30 7.44
N ILE A 36 -4.48 -17.60 6.72
CA ILE A 36 -5.54 -18.20 5.92
C ILE A 36 -5.18 -18.23 4.44
N VAL A 37 -4.88 -19.41 3.92
CA VAL A 37 -4.84 -19.66 2.47
C VAL A 37 -6.25 -19.99 1.98
N VAL A 38 -6.83 -19.12 1.14
CA VAL A 38 -8.23 -19.18 0.75
C VAL A 38 -8.48 -20.27 -0.29
N ASN A 39 -9.33 -21.24 0.06
CA ASN A 39 -9.88 -22.29 -0.79
C ASN A 39 -11.31 -22.63 -0.32
N SER A 40 -11.95 -23.61 -0.95
CA SER A 40 -13.32 -24.04 -0.66
C SER A 40 -13.55 -24.49 0.79
N THR A 41 -12.49 -24.93 1.47
CA THR A 41 -12.56 -25.31 2.90
C THR A 41 -12.43 -24.07 3.79
N THR A 42 -11.39 -23.26 3.59
CA THR A 42 -11.10 -22.11 4.48
C THR A 42 -12.04 -20.94 4.27
N ILE A 43 -12.58 -20.74 3.06
CA ILE A 43 -13.55 -19.67 2.80
C ILE A 43 -14.83 -19.84 3.61
N SER A 44 -15.18 -21.09 3.97
CA SER A 44 -16.37 -21.38 4.79
C SER A 44 -16.27 -20.91 6.24
N LEU A 45 -15.05 -20.55 6.68
CA LEU A 45 -14.82 -19.94 7.99
C LEU A 45 -15.33 -18.50 8.06
N PHE A 46 -15.48 -17.84 6.90
CA PHE A 46 -15.99 -16.48 6.83
C PHE A 46 -17.51 -16.49 6.70
N PRO A 47 -18.24 -15.87 7.64
CA PRO A 47 -19.69 -15.71 7.52
C PRO A 47 -20.04 -14.76 6.36
N THR A 48 -21.06 -15.12 5.59
CA THR A 48 -21.49 -14.40 4.38
C THR A 48 -22.90 -13.81 4.51
N GLY A 49 -23.52 -13.92 5.68
CA GLY A 49 -24.88 -13.45 5.95
C GLY A 49 -25.00 -11.92 5.94
N ALA A 50 -26.24 -11.44 5.75
CA ALA A 50 -26.53 -10.00 5.74
C ALA A 50 -26.25 -9.32 7.09
N GLU A 51 -26.48 -10.05 8.19
CA GLU A 51 -26.26 -9.59 9.58
C GLU A 51 -25.16 -10.40 10.29
N ASP A 52 -24.48 -11.30 9.58
CA ASP A 52 -23.36 -12.09 10.08
C ASP A 52 -22.26 -12.08 9.01
N TYR A 53 -21.32 -11.16 9.15
CA TYR A 53 -20.19 -10.98 8.24
C TYR A 53 -18.96 -10.46 8.99
N CYS A 54 -17.76 -10.67 8.43
CA CYS A 54 -16.54 -10.07 8.98
C CYS A 54 -16.38 -8.64 8.44
N TYR A 55 -16.48 -7.64 9.32
CA TYR A 55 -16.05 -6.27 8.96
C TYR A 55 -14.55 -6.05 9.26
N ARG A 56 -14.00 -6.85 10.17
CA ARG A 56 -12.59 -6.87 10.52
C ARG A 56 -12.09 -8.31 10.59
N VAL A 57 -10.90 -8.56 10.04
CA VAL A 57 -10.19 -9.85 10.17
C VAL A 57 -8.88 -9.62 10.89
N VAL A 58 -8.56 -10.49 11.85
CA VAL A 58 -7.25 -10.57 12.51
C VAL A 58 -6.63 -11.91 12.11
N ALA A 59 -5.86 -11.86 11.03
CA ALA A 59 -5.10 -12.95 10.40
C ALA A 59 -4.50 -12.44 9.08
N SER A 60 -3.43 -13.06 8.58
CA SER A 60 -3.03 -12.85 7.17
C SER A 60 -3.95 -13.62 6.23
N ILE A 61 -4.26 -13.05 5.08
CA ILE A 61 -5.09 -13.66 4.03
C ILE A 61 -4.26 -13.82 2.78
N ARG A 62 -4.21 -15.04 2.25
CA ARG A 62 -3.56 -15.36 0.97
C ARG A 62 -4.54 -16.00 0.00
N ILE A 63 -4.66 -15.41 -1.18
CA ILE A 63 -5.38 -15.96 -2.32
C ILE A 63 -4.34 -16.26 -3.40
N ASP A 64 -4.19 -17.53 -3.76
CA ASP A 64 -3.19 -17.95 -4.73
C ASP A 64 -3.67 -18.95 -5.79
N GLU A 65 -2.75 -19.52 -6.55
CA GLU A 65 -3.05 -20.49 -7.61
C GLU A 65 -3.75 -21.77 -7.11
N THR A 66 -3.72 -22.05 -5.81
CA THR A 66 -4.38 -23.21 -5.20
C THR A 66 -5.86 -22.95 -4.88
N SER A 67 -6.29 -21.69 -5.00
CA SER A 67 -7.66 -21.27 -4.73
C SER A 67 -8.63 -21.80 -5.77
N ASP A 68 -9.64 -22.57 -5.34
CA ASP A 68 -10.72 -23.14 -6.15
C ASP A 68 -12.05 -22.36 -6.01
N VAL A 69 -12.00 -21.21 -5.33
CA VAL A 69 -13.18 -20.37 -5.08
C VAL A 69 -13.42 -19.37 -6.21
N THR A 70 -14.68 -19.06 -6.46
CA THR A 70 -15.06 -18.07 -7.47
C THR A 70 -14.91 -16.64 -6.95
N HIS A 71 -14.86 -15.69 -7.89
CA HIS A 71 -14.89 -14.26 -7.57
C HIS A 71 -16.12 -13.89 -6.71
N GLU A 72 -17.27 -14.50 -6.99
CA GLU A 72 -18.52 -14.28 -6.24
C GLU A 72 -18.40 -14.79 -4.80
N GLN A 73 -17.85 -15.98 -4.58
CA GLN A 73 -17.63 -16.51 -3.23
C GLN A 73 -16.66 -15.64 -2.43
N LEU A 74 -15.59 -15.15 -3.07
CA LEU A 74 -14.67 -14.19 -2.46
C LEU A 74 -15.39 -12.88 -2.10
N HIS A 75 -16.23 -12.38 -2.99
CA HIS A 75 -16.98 -11.15 -2.74
C HIS A 75 -18.01 -11.33 -1.61
N ASP A 76 -18.64 -12.49 -1.50
CA ASP A 76 -19.57 -12.77 -0.40
C ASP A 76 -18.86 -12.83 0.96
N ALA A 77 -17.63 -13.35 1.00
CA ALA A 77 -16.80 -13.43 2.20
C ALA A 77 -16.14 -12.09 2.57
N PHE A 78 -15.62 -11.35 1.58
CA PHE A 78 -14.71 -10.23 1.79
C PHE A 78 -15.24 -8.87 1.30
N GLY A 79 -16.38 -8.82 0.61
CA GLY A 79 -16.91 -7.58 0.05
C GLY A 79 -17.31 -6.55 1.10
N ARG A 80 -17.50 -6.99 2.36
CA ARG A 80 -17.78 -6.14 3.53
C ARG A 80 -16.60 -6.06 4.51
N LEU A 81 -15.45 -6.64 4.16
CA LEU A 81 -14.23 -6.52 4.94
C LEU A 81 -13.70 -5.11 4.81
N GLU A 82 -13.64 -4.38 5.92
CA GLU A 82 -13.15 -3.00 5.96
C GLU A 82 -11.71 -2.91 6.45
N ASN A 83 -11.35 -3.80 7.38
CA ASN A 83 -10.10 -3.79 8.12
C ASN A 83 -9.45 -5.18 8.13
N LEU A 84 -8.20 -5.26 7.70
CA LEU A 84 -7.39 -6.47 7.84
C LEU A 84 -6.23 -6.19 8.80
N GLU A 85 -6.11 -6.95 9.87
CA GLU A 85 -4.91 -7.00 10.71
C GLU A 85 -4.13 -8.25 10.35
N GLY A 86 -3.18 -8.08 9.45
CA GLY A 86 -2.47 -9.17 8.79
C GLY A 86 -1.85 -8.69 7.48
N THR A 87 -1.19 -9.60 6.79
CA THR A 87 -0.77 -9.38 5.39
C THR A 87 -1.88 -9.80 4.43
N LEU A 88 -2.12 -9.01 3.39
CA LEU A 88 -2.96 -9.41 2.26
C LEU A 88 -2.11 -9.83 1.06
N GLU A 89 -2.24 -11.08 0.62
CA GLU A 89 -1.57 -11.61 -0.56
C GLU A 89 -2.57 -12.05 -1.62
N VAL A 90 -2.41 -11.53 -2.84
CA VAL A 90 -3.11 -11.99 -4.05
C VAL A 90 -2.07 -12.32 -5.11
N VAL A 91 -1.75 -13.60 -5.26
CA VAL A 91 -0.57 -14.03 -6.04
C VAL A 91 -0.86 -15.16 -7.01
N ASN A 92 -0.29 -15.12 -8.21
CA ASN A 92 -0.45 -16.18 -9.23
C ASN A 92 -1.92 -16.53 -9.56
N THR A 93 -2.87 -15.63 -9.30
CA THR A 93 -4.29 -15.92 -9.51
C THR A 93 -4.71 -15.71 -10.97
N VAL A 94 -5.88 -16.24 -11.31
CA VAL A 94 -6.51 -16.05 -12.63
C VAL A 94 -7.56 -14.93 -12.65
N PHE A 95 -7.72 -14.20 -11.54
CA PHE A 95 -8.72 -13.13 -11.44
C PHE A 95 -8.34 -11.93 -12.29
N THR A 96 -9.34 -11.26 -12.86
CA THR A 96 -9.14 -10.05 -13.66
C THR A 96 -9.19 -8.78 -12.82
N ASN A 97 -9.75 -8.86 -11.62
CA ASN A 97 -9.81 -7.76 -10.66
C ASN A 97 -9.96 -8.30 -9.24
N ILE A 98 -9.77 -7.43 -8.24
CA ILE A 98 -9.91 -7.76 -6.81
C ILE A 98 -11.10 -7.05 -6.16
N SER A 99 -12.17 -6.75 -6.92
CA SER A 99 -13.37 -6.10 -6.37
C SER A 99 -14.10 -6.89 -5.29
N PHE A 100 -13.71 -8.16 -5.05
CA PHE A 100 -14.15 -8.91 -3.88
C PHE A 100 -13.69 -8.29 -2.55
N PHE A 101 -12.77 -7.33 -2.55
CA PHE A 101 -12.40 -6.51 -1.40
C PHE A 101 -13.00 -5.10 -1.45
N SER A 102 -14.16 -4.90 -2.07
CA SER A 102 -14.74 -3.58 -2.40
C SER A 102 -14.84 -2.58 -1.24
N SER A 103 -14.94 -3.05 0.01
CA SER A 103 -15.00 -2.20 1.21
C SER A 103 -13.66 -2.07 1.96
N LEU A 104 -12.61 -2.78 1.54
CA LEU A 104 -11.34 -2.81 2.25
C LEU A 104 -10.62 -1.48 2.09
N PHE A 105 -10.44 -0.76 3.20
CA PHE A 105 -9.79 0.55 3.19
C PHE A 105 -8.61 0.63 4.16
N PHE A 106 -8.42 -0.38 5.03
CA PHE A 106 -7.34 -0.39 6.01
C PHE A 106 -6.70 -1.77 6.13
N ILE A 107 -5.36 -1.81 6.01
CA ILE A 107 -4.55 -2.95 6.46
C ILE A 107 -3.71 -2.44 7.64
N PHE A 108 -3.86 -3.09 8.79
CA PHE A 108 -3.06 -2.85 9.99
C PHE A 108 -1.75 -3.63 9.87
N ARG A 109 -0.66 -2.91 10.16
CA ARG A 109 0.69 -3.43 10.21
C ARG A 109 0.80 -4.52 11.29
N VAL A 110 1.34 -5.68 10.94
CA VAL A 110 1.63 -6.78 11.88
C VAL A 110 3.14 -6.94 12.13
N HIS A 111 3.98 -6.26 11.35
CA HIS A 111 5.43 -6.38 11.50
C HIS A 111 5.99 -5.36 12.50
N ASP A 112 6.03 -5.76 13.77
CA ASP A 112 6.93 -5.21 14.78
C ASP A 112 8.38 -5.39 14.28
N GLY A 113 9.08 -4.29 14.04
CA GLY A 113 10.47 -4.30 13.54
C GLY A 113 10.64 -4.02 12.04
N GLY A 114 9.56 -3.84 11.26
CA GLY A 114 9.64 -3.20 9.94
C GLY A 114 10.16 -4.07 8.78
N PHE A 115 10.06 -5.39 8.89
CA PHE A 115 10.40 -6.32 7.81
C PHE A 115 9.14 -7.03 7.32
N GLY A 116 8.80 -6.87 6.04
CA GLY A 116 7.64 -7.49 5.39
C GLY A 116 6.85 -6.50 4.54
N TYR A 117 5.82 -6.99 3.84
CA TYR A 117 4.86 -6.17 3.09
C TYR A 117 3.46 -6.40 3.66
N ASP A 118 2.69 -5.33 3.81
CA ASP A 118 1.29 -5.38 4.27
C ASP A 118 0.36 -5.82 3.13
N LEU A 119 0.67 -5.39 1.89
CA LEU A 119 -0.06 -5.75 0.68
C LEU A 119 0.89 -6.33 -0.37
N ILE A 120 0.57 -7.53 -0.86
CA ILE A 120 1.33 -8.24 -1.90
C ILE A 120 0.37 -8.63 -3.04
N ILE A 121 0.55 -8.04 -4.22
CA ILE A 121 -0.17 -8.38 -5.44
C ILE A 121 0.85 -8.77 -6.50
N MET A 122 1.05 -10.06 -6.75
CA MET A 122 2.16 -10.51 -7.60
C MET A 122 1.80 -11.57 -8.61
N ASN A 123 2.43 -11.50 -9.79
CA ASN A 123 2.40 -12.54 -10.82
C ASN A 123 0.98 -12.92 -11.29
N ASN A 124 0.01 -12.02 -11.18
CA ASN A 124 -1.35 -12.26 -11.66
C ASN A 124 -1.43 -11.90 -13.15
N SER A 125 -1.27 -12.92 -14.00
CA SER A 125 -1.17 -12.74 -15.46
C SER A 125 -2.41 -12.12 -16.12
N LYS A 126 -3.57 -12.21 -15.46
CA LYS A 126 -4.86 -11.73 -15.97
C LYS A 126 -5.40 -10.50 -15.23
N LEU A 127 -4.73 -10.02 -14.18
CA LEU A 127 -5.23 -8.94 -13.34
C LEU A 127 -5.10 -7.60 -14.07
N GLU A 128 -6.22 -6.93 -14.32
CA GLU A 128 -6.30 -5.69 -15.10
C GLU A 128 -6.47 -4.45 -14.22
N THR A 129 -7.12 -4.59 -13.06
CA THR A 129 -7.45 -3.45 -12.20
C THR A 129 -7.61 -3.87 -10.74
N MET A 130 -7.34 -2.94 -9.83
CA MET A 130 -7.66 -3.12 -8.41
C MET A 130 -9.14 -2.85 -8.09
N ALA A 131 -9.93 -2.31 -9.04
CA ALA A 131 -11.39 -2.16 -8.97
C ALA A 131 -11.98 -1.64 -7.64
N GLY A 132 -11.27 -0.74 -6.95
CA GLY A 132 -11.69 -0.24 -5.63
C GLY A 132 -11.28 -1.13 -4.45
N GLY A 133 -11.03 -2.42 -4.67
CA GLY A 133 -10.81 -3.41 -3.61
C GLY A 133 -9.47 -3.36 -2.89
N ALA A 134 -8.59 -2.46 -3.29
CA ALA A 134 -7.38 -2.14 -2.53
C ALA A 134 -7.05 -0.66 -2.69
N LEU A 135 -8.05 0.22 -2.77
CA LEU A 135 -7.82 1.65 -2.65
C LEU A 135 -7.61 1.98 -1.17
N LEU A 136 -6.54 1.42 -0.62
CA LEU A 136 -6.23 1.55 0.79
C LEU A 136 -6.04 3.03 1.11
N THR A 137 -6.51 3.40 2.29
CA THR A 137 -6.06 4.64 2.91
C THR A 137 -4.56 4.56 3.17
N THR A 138 -3.93 5.65 3.60
CA THR A 138 -2.47 5.80 3.83
C THR A 138 -1.88 4.84 4.89
N SER A 139 -2.58 3.76 5.26
CA SER A 139 -2.25 2.86 6.36
C SER A 139 -1.41 1.65 5.97
N ALA A 140 -1.47 1.19 4.71
CA ALA A 140 -0.54 0.18 4.23
C ALA A 140 0.80 0.86 3.97
N VAL A 141 1.80 0.53 4.80
CA VAL A 141 3.10 1.20 4.82
C VAL A 141 4.08 0.52 3.89
N TYR A 142 3.93 -0.79 3.70
CA TYR A 142 4.80 -1.62 2.87
C TYR A 142 4.00 -2.33 1.78
N ILE A 143 4.14 -1.89 0.53
CA ILE A 143 3.35 -2.38 -0.59
C ILE A 143 4.21 -3.04 -1.66
N ARG A 144 3.78 -4.18 -2.18
CA ARG A 144 4.44 -4.88 -3.28
C ARG A 144 3.44 -5.27 -4.35
N ILE A 145 3.52 -4.64 -5.51
CA ILE A 145 2.69 -4.88 -6.69
C ILE A 145 3.59 -5.20 -7.87
N GLU A 146 3.88 -6.47 -8.14
CA GLU A 146 4.89 -6.85 -9.14
C GLU A 146 4.39 -7.84 -10.18
N ASN A 147 4.86 -7.68 -11.41
CA ASN A 147 4.67 -8.67 -12.48
C ASN A 147 3.20 -8.99 -12.80
N ASN A 148 2.33 -7.99 -12.77
CA ASN A 148 0.93 -8.11 -13.20
C ASN A 148 0.78 -7.40 -14.56
N PRO A 149 1.08 -8.06 -15.69
CA PRO A 149 1.35 -7.41 -16.98
C PRO A 149 0.17 -6.63 -17.56
N LEU A 150 -1.06 -6.88 -17.10
CA LEU A 150 -2.27 -6.16 -17.54
C LEU A 150 -2.73 -5.09 -16.54
N LEU A 151 -2.14 -5.04 -15.35
CA LEU A 151 -2.64 -4.26 -14.23
C LEU A 151 -2.39 -2.76 -14.42
N ASP A 152 -3.47 -2.01 -14.41
CA ASP A 152 -3.49 -0.59 -14.07
C ASP A 152 -3.75 -0.43 -12.56
N PRO A 153 -2.73 -0.09 -11.74
CA PRO A 153 -2.88 0.10 -10.30
C PRO A 153 -3.43 1.48 -9.94
N ASN A 154 -3.89 2.30 -10.91
CA ASN A 154 -4.32 3.68 -10.71
C ASN A 154 -3.20 4.56 -10.14
N CYS A 155 -2.35 5.07 -11.02
CA CYS A 155 -1.17 5.84 -10.62
C CYS A 155 -1.47 7.14 -9.87
N THR A 156 -2.63 7.75 -10.08
CA THR A 156 -3.06 8.89 -9.25
C THR A 156 -3.20 8.46 -7.80
N HIS A 157 -3.88 7.34 -7.54
CA HIS A 157 -4.04 6.81 -6.20
C HIS A 157 -2.69 6.36 -5.59
N VAL A 158 -1.86 5.64 -6.34
CA VAL A 158 -0.54 5.19 -5.88
C VAL A 158 0.31 6.37 -5.40
N LEU A 159 0.35 7.46 -6.17
CA LEU A 159 1.15 8.63 -5.81
C LEU A 159 0.55 9.42 -4.62
N GLU A 160 -0.77 9.37 -4.43
CA GLU A 160 -1.45 10.05 -3.33
C GLU A 160 -1.42 9.27 -2.01
N ARG A 161 -1.40 7.94 -2.06
CA ARG A 161 -1.65 7.09 -0.88
C ARG A 161 -0.51 6.17 -0.49
N TYR A 162 0.37 5.81 -1.43
CA TYR A 162 1.44 4.83 -1.20
C TYR A 162 2.80 5.50 -1.09
N ASP A 163 2.91 6.58 -0.31
CA ASP A 163 4.08 7.47 -0.25
C ASP A 163 5.28 6.92 0.54
N TYR A 164 5.11 5.81 1.26
CA TYR A 164 6.16 5.10 2.02
C TYR A 164 6.86 4.00 1.18
N ASN A 165 7.09 2.83 1.78
CA ASN A 165 7.85 1.74 1.17
C ASN A 165 6.97 1.00 0.17
N ARG A 166 7.31 1.09 -1.10
CA ARG A 166 6.58 0.43 -2.17
C ARG A 166 7.54 -0.24 -3.15
N ARG A 167 7.03 -1.29 -3.78
CA ARG A 167 7.63 -1.95 -4.93
C ARG A 167 6.58 -2.26 -6.00
N ILE A 168 6.51 -1.46 -7.04
CA ILE A 168 5.53 -1.43 -8.12
C ILE A 168 6.27 -1.46 -9.45
N ARG A 169 6.44 -2.66 -10.03
CA ARG A 169 7.17 -2.86 -11.30
C ARG A 169 6.68 -4.06 -12.09
N GLY A 170 6.95 -4.07 -13.40
CA GLY A 170 6.51 -5.16 -14.27
C GLY A 170 4.99 -5.26 -14.44
N ASN A 171 4.26 -4.17 -14.15
CA ASN A 171 2.83 -4.04 -14.42
C ASN A 171 2.60 -3.28 -15.73
N ARG A 172 1.34 -3.18 -16.18
CA ARG A 172 0.99 -2.33 -17.33
C ARG A 172 1.38 -0.88 -17.09
N PHE A 173 1.20 -0.40 -15.85
CA PHE A 173 1.71 0.89 -15.38
C PHE A 173 2.40 0.73 -14.03
N ASN A 174 3.62 1.28 -13.92
CA ASN A 174 4.43 1.22 -12.69
C ASN A 174 4.42 2.53 -11.88
N CYS A 175 3.73 3.55 -12.40
CA CYS A 175 3.45 4.83 -11.72
C CYS A 175 4.65 5.70 -11.35
N GLY A 176 5.85 5.26 -11.70
CA GLY A 176 7.11 5.96 -11.56
C GLY A 176 8.25 5.01 -11.80
N CYS A 177 9.46 5.50 -11.57
CA CYS A 177 10.66 4.67 -11.57
C CYS A 177 11.09 4.42 -10.14
N GLU A 178 11.10 3.16 -9.76
CA GLU A 178 11.55 2.73 -8.45
C GLU A 178 13.06 2.56 -8.39
N LEU A 179 13.63 3.07 -7.31
CA LEU A 179 15.03 3.00 -7.01
C LEU A 179 15.20 2.17 -5.74
N ASP A 180 15.90 1.04 -5.85
CA ASP A 180 16.15 0.09 -4.76
C ASP A 180 17.17 0.63 -3.70
N GLY A 181 17.40 1.95 -3.64
CA GLY A 181 18.38 2.58 -2.74
C GLY A 181 19.85 2.30 -3.10
N ILE A 182 20.09 1.68 -4.25
CA ILE A 182 21.42 1.41 -4.79
C ILE A 182 21.87 2.62 -5.63
N PRO A 183 23.11 3.11 -5.45
CA PRO A 183 23.64 4.16 -6.31
C PRO A 183 23.53 3.83 -7.81
N LEU A 184 23.10 4.83 -8.58
CA LEU A 184 23.03 4.73 -10.03
C LEU A 184 24.43 4.81 -10.62
N THR A 185 24.73 3.82 -11.44
CA THR A 185 25.99 3.66 -12.18
C THR A 185 25.69 3.34 -13.63
N ASN A 186 26.70 3.32 -14.49
CA ASN A 186 26.55 2.87 -15.88
C ASN A 186 25.95 1.45 -16.02
N THR A 187 26.07 0.63 -14.98
CA THR A 187 25.49 -0.73 -14.95
C THR A 187 24.05 -0.70 -14.48
N THR A 188 23.78 -0.11 -13.30
CA THR A 188 22.47 -0.17 -12.64
C THR A 188 21.42 0.72 -13.29
N ILE A 189 21.81 1.75 -14.05
CA ILE A 189 20.88 2.64 -14.75
C ILE A 189 20.03 1.93 -15.81
N ASN A 190 20.49 0.79 -16.32
CA ASN A 190 19.79 0.07 -17.39
C ASN A 190 18.54 -0.67 -16.89
N ASP A 191 18.47 -0.95 -15.59
CA ASP A 191 17.33 -1.63 -14.96
C ASP A 191 16.17 -0.66 -14.66
N ILE A 192 16.42 0.64 -14.76
CA ILE A 192 15.43 1.69 -14.54
C ILE A 192 14.65 1.95 -15.83
N GLU A 193 13.36 2.22 -15.75
CA GLU A 193 12.54 2.55 -16.92
C GLU A 193 12.87 3.94 -17.51
N ASP A 194 12.58 4.13 -18.80
CA ASP A 194 12.69 5.45 -19.43
C ASP A 194 11.42 6.29 -19.18
N ASN A 195 11.55 7.63 -19.27
CA ASN A 195 10.42 8.57 -19.19
C ASN A 195 9.59 8.49 -17.90
N CYS A 196 10.25 8.31 -16.76
CA CYS A 196 9.63 8.27 -15.44
C CYS A 196 8.75 9.52 -15.22
N ALA A 197 7.48 9.33 -14.84
CA ALA A 197 6.61 10.42 -14.43
C ALA A 197 6.88 10.88 -12.97
N ALA A 198 7.42 9.98 -12.17
CA ALA A 198 7.82 10.19 -10.78
C ALA A 198 9.06 9.35 -10.45
N ILE A 199 9.86 9.82 -9.49
CA ILE A 199 11.02 9.09 -8.93
C ILE A 199 10.60 8.56 -7.57
N LEU A 200 10.72 7.26 -7.35
CA LEU A 200 10.24 6.58 -6.16
C LEU A 200 11.43 5.89 -5.47
N GLY A 201 11.74 6.28 -4.25
CA GLY A 201 12.93 5.82 -3.54
C GLY A 201 14.10 6.81 -3.62
N ALA A 202 15.24 6.42 -3.07
CA ALA A 202 16.40 7.30 -2.96
C ALA A 202 17.20 7.34 -4.29
N LEU A 203 17.33 8.53 -4.86
CA LEU A 203 18.14 8.81 -6.04
C LEU A 203 19.57 9.16 -5.62
N TYR A 204 20.45 8.17 -5.67
CA TYR A 204 21.87 8.34 -5.36
C TYR A 204 22.70 8.30 -6.64
N ILE A 205 23.45 9.38 -6.88
CA ILE A 205 24.40 9.46 -8.00
C ILE A 205 25.74 9.91 -7.42
N PHE A 206 26.65 8.94 -7.25
CA PHE A 206 27.95 9.15 -6.62
C PHE A 206 29.06 8.93 -7.63
N GLY A 207 29.94 9.91 -7.76
CA GLY A 207 31.09 9.81 -8.65
C GLY A 207 32.17 8.84 -8.16
N PRO A 208 33.13 8.50 -9.04
CA PRO A 208 33.22 8.95 -10.44
C PRO A 208 32.37 8.11 -11.41
N TYR A 209 31.75 7.02 -10.97
CA TYR A 209 31.10 6.02 -11.82
C TYR A 209 29.63 6.35 -12.15
N THR A 210 29.37 7.56 -12.61
CA THR A 210 28.01 8.05 -12.87
C THR A 210 27.51 7.71 -14.29
N PRO A 211 26.18 7.55 -14.48
CA PRO A 211 25.58 7.53 -15.81
C PRO A 211 25.76 8.86 -16.53
N ALA A 212 25.89 8.83 -17.85
CA ALA A 212 25.90 10.05 -18.66
C ALA A 212 24.63 10.88 -18.44
N ALA A 213 24.76 12.22 -18.46
CA ALA A 213 23.65 13.14 -18.21
C ALA A 213 22.50 12.96 -19.20
N GLU A 214 22.79 12.56 -20.45
CA GLU A 214 21.80 12.26 -21.48
C GLU A 214 20.97 11.01 -21.14
N ILE A 215 21.59 10.01 -20.51
CA ILE A 215 20.89 8.83 -20.02
C ILE A 215 19.98 9.23 -18.88
N LEU A 216 20.48 10.01 -17.90
CA LEU A 216 19.66 10.50 -16.80
C LEU A 216 18.49 11.37 -17.30
N MET A 217 18.70 12.18 -18.34
CA MET A 217 17.64 12.97 -18.97
C MET A 217 16.58 12.07 -19.61
N ARG A 218 16.98 11.01 -20.30
CA ARG A 218 16.05 10.02 -20.88
C ARG A 218 15.22 9.31 -19.80
N LYS A 219 15.84 8.99 -18.66
CA LYS A 219 15.17 8.35 -17.52
C LYS A 219 14.23 9.33 -16.80
N PHE A 220 14.79 10.40 -16.26
CA PHE A 220 14.14 11.26 -15.26
C PHE A 220 13.66 12.62 -15.78
N GLY A 221 13.97 12.96 -17.03
CA GLY A 221 13.67 14.28 -17.58
C GLY A 221 12.18 14.64 -17.63
N ASN A 222 11.27 13.66 -17.51
CA ASN A 222 9.82 13.87 -17.44
C ASN A 222 9.25 13.81 -16.01
N ALA A 223 10.08 13.50 -15.02
CA ALA A 223 9.62 13.32 -13.65
C ALA A 223 9.20 14.67 -13.06
N ARG A 224 8.02 14.70 -12.44
CA ARG A 224 7.46 15.90 -11.78
C ARG A 224 7.57 15.88 -10.26
N VAL A 225 7.73 14.70 -9.69
CA VAL A 225 7.79 14.51 -8.24
C VAL A 225 8.83 13.45 -7.91
N ALA A 226 9.55 13.65 -6.81
CA ALA A 226 10.41 12.65 -6.20
C ALA A 226 9.89 12.33 -4.79
N TYR A 227 9.77 11.04 -4.48
CA TYR A 227 9.46 10.53 -3.15
C TYR A 227 10.69 9.81 -2.61
N GLY A 228 11.46 10.50 -1.77
CA GLY A 228 12.71 10.00 -1.24
C GLY A 228 13.81 11.06 -1.24
N GLU A 229 15.01 10.61 -0.90
CA GLU A 229 16.21 11.44 -0.91
C GLU A 229 16.78 11.56 -2.33
N ILE A 230 17.34 12.74 -2.66
CA ILE A 230 18.15 12.94 -3.85
C ILE A 230 19.55 13.36 -3.39
N ALA A 231 20.56 12.58 -3.75
CA ALA A 231 21.95 12.89 -3.46
C ALA A 231 22.80 12.76 -4.74
N VAL A 232 23.47 13.85 -5.11
CA VAL A 232 24.40 13.92 -6.24
C VAL A 232 25.73 14.41 -5.69
N VAL A 233 26.74 13.54 -5.68
CA VAL A 233 27.99 13.76 -4.93
C VAL A 233 29.20 13.42 -5.80
N ASP A 234 30.22 14.28 -5.78
CA ASP A 234 31.51 14.10 -6.46
C ASP A 234 31.41 13.76 -7.96
N THR A 235 30.43 14.37 -8.65
CA THR A 235 30.17 14.15 -10.09
C THR A 235 30.73 15.26 -10.97
N ASP A 236 31.04 14.96 -12.23
CA ASP A 236 31.47 15.96 -13.23
C ASP A 236 30.31 16.67 -13.95
N PHE A 237 29.07 16.57 -13.44
CA PHE A 237 27.92 17.23 -14.05
C PHE A 237 28.00 18.75 -13.91
N GLU A 238 27.88 19.47 -15.03
CA GLU A 238 27.81 20.95 -15.02
C GLU A 238 26.47 21.47 -14.45
N ASN A 239 25.39 20.69 -14.58
CA ASN A 239 24.06 21.02 -14.10
C ASN A 239 23.20 19.76 -13.87
N LEU A 240 22.12 19.92 -13.12
CA LEU A 240 21.15 18.85 -12.82
C LEU A 240 19.96 18.87 -13.79
N GLY A 241 20.19 19.13 -15.09
CA GLY A 241 19.13 19.28 -16.08
C GLY A 241 18.18 18.08 -16.18
N PHE A 242 18.66 16.88 -15.83
CA PHE A 242 17.84 15.66 -15.75
C PHE A 242 16.76 15.70 -14.65
N LEU A 243 16.79 16.68 -13.75
CA LEU A 243 15.76 16.94 -12.73
C LEU A 243 14.95 18.23 -13.00
N ARG A 244 15.10 18.85 -14.17
CA ARG A 244 14.53 20.19 -14.46
C ARG A 244 13.01 20.32 -14.27
N ASN A 245 12.29 19.20 -14.37
CA ASN A 245 10.82 19.16 -14.30
C ASN A 245 10.31 18.76 -12.91
N ILE A 246 11.20 18.45 -11.95
CA ILE A 246 10.80 18.14 -10.58
C ILE A 246 10.20 19.40 -9.94
N GLU A 247 8.92 19.33 -9.59
CA GLU A 247 8.16 20.38 -8.94
C GLU A 247 8.16 20.21 -7.41
N ARG A 248 8.26 18.95 -6.92
CA ARG A 248 8.15 18.59 -5.50
C ARG A 248 9.08 17.44 -5.14
N VAL A 249 9.67 17.51 -3.94
CA VAL A 249 10.42 16.42 -3.30
C VAL A 249 9.78 16.13 -1.96
N ASN A 250 9.21 14.93 -1.81
CA ASN A 250 8.57 14.46 -0.60
C ASN A 250 9.53 13.50 0.12
N ILE A 251 9.84 13.77 1.38
CA ILE A 251 10.68 12.90 2.20
C ILE A 251 9.77 12.31 3.28
N PRO A 252 9.34 11.03 3.15
CA PRO A 252 8.36 10.43 4.06
C PRO A 252 8.93 10.10 5.45
N TYR A 253 10.24 10.29 5.68
CA TYR A 253 10.88 10.04 6.97
C TYR A 253 11.16 11.34 7.74
N SER A 254 10.77 11.39 9.02
CA SER A 254 11.26 12.44 9.92
C SER A 254 12.76 12.27 10.14
N ARG A 255 13.54 13.33 9.88
CA ARG A 255 14.97 13.39 10.22
C ARG A 255 15.22 13.47 11.73
N THR A 256 14.18 13.48 12.57
CA THR A 256 14.34 13.41 14.03
C THR A 256 14.52 11.96 14.43
N GLY A 257 15.78 11.50 14.43
CA GLY A 257 16.17 10.43 15.33
C GLY A 257 16.04 10.92 16.77
N GLU A 258 14.82 10.96 17.31
CA GLU A 258 14.66 10.76 18.74
C GLU A 258 14.87 9.27 18.96
N SER A 259 16.08 8.93 19.42
CA SER A 259 16.31 7.69 20.11
C SER A 259 15.28 7.58 21.23
N ASP A 260 14.38 6.60 21.16
CA ASP A 260 13.66 6.08 22.32
C ASP A 260 14.69 5.49 23.29
N LEU A 261 15.35 6.39 24.01
CA LEU A 261 16.13 6.13 25.21
C LEU A 261 15.48 6.91 26.34
N SER A 262 14.20 6.62 26.60
CA SER A 262 13.58 6.92 27.89
C SER A 262 12.30 6.11 28.10
N THR A 263 12.46 4.86 28.54
CA THR A 263 11.68 4.27 29.66
C THR A 263 12.34 2.95 30.05
N SER A 264 13.35 3.06 30.91
CA SER A 264 13.71 2.02 31.89
C SER A 264 13.04 2.33 33.21
#